data_AF-A0A920ECR0-F1
#
_entry.id   AF-A0A920ECR0-F1
#
_cell.length_a   1.000
_cell.length_b   1.000
_cell.length_c   1.000
_cell.angle_alpha   90.00
_cell.angle_beta   90.00
_cell.angle_gamma   90.00
#
_symmetry.space_group_name_H-M   'P 1'
#
loop_
_entity.id
_entity.type
_entity.pdbx_description
1 polymer ?
#
loop_
_entity_poly.entity_id
_entity_poly.type
_entity_poly.pdbx_seq_one_letter_code
_entity_poly.pdbx_strand_id
1 'polypeptide(L)'
;MEMAIVQLGGHPVTIRPDEVGIGKRESTGDVAKTLSCYHALIGARVFDHKTVVELSSYSLVPVINMLSNEAHPLQALADLLTIKQEFEQLEGLKIAYIGDSNNVARSLAIGSLMAGVEFRVASPKGYEFSASIFREFNPLAVKFCKLVNLRVP
;
A
#
# COMPACT_ATOMS: atom_id res chain seq x y z
N MET A 1 -3.54 -8.97 10.30
CA MET A 1 -3.60 -7.82 11.23
C MET A 1 -4.13 -8.25 12.58
N GLU A 2 -5.30 -8.89 12.65
CA GLU A 2 -5.92 -9.34 13.91
C GLU A 2 -4.95 -10.07 14.85
N MET A 3 -4.34 -11.16 14.37
CA MET A 3 -3.37 -11.92 15.18
C MET A 3 -2.13 -11.12 15.58
N ALA A 4 -1.66 -10.21 14.73
CA ALA A 4 -0.50 -9.36 15.06
C ALA A 4 -0.83 -8.42 16.23
N ILE A 5 -2.05 -7.87 16.27
CA ILE A 5 -2.50 -7.01 17.38
C ILE A 5 -2.69 -7.83 18.65
N VAL A 6 -3.29 -9.02 18.57
CA VAL A 6 -3.45 -9.93 19.72
C VAL A 6 -2.09 -10.33 20.30
N GLN A 7 -1.12 -10.67 19.46
CA GLN A 7 0.23 -11.03 19.90
C GLN A 7 0.95 -9.90 20.64
N LEU A 8 0.60 -8.64 20.33
CA LEU A 8 1.11 -7.45 21.01
C LEU A 8 0.26 -7.05 22.24
N GLY A 9 -0.73 -7.85 22.63
CA GLY A 9 -1.59 -7.60 23.79
C GLY A 9 -2.76 -6.65 23.53
N GLY A 10 -3.04 -6.31 22.27
CA GLY A 10 -4.17 -5.49 21.87
C GLY A 10 -5.45 -6.30 21.66
N HIS A 11 -6.58 -5.59 21.57
CA HIS A 11 -7.89 -6.17 21.25
C HIS A 11 -8.37 -5.65 19.89
N PRO A 12 -8.21 -6.41 18.79
CA PRO A 12 -8.67 -5.98 17.47
C PRO A 12 -10.20 -6.09 17.36
N VAL A 13 -10.81 -5.07 16.77
CA VAL A 13 -12.24 -5.05 16.42
C VAL A 13 -12.35 -4.97 14.90
N THR A 14 -13.00 -5.97 14.28
CA THR A 14 -13.24 -5.99 12.84
C THR A 14 -14.62 -5.42 12.55
N ILE A 15 -14.67 -4.38 11.74
CA ILE A 15 -15.90 -3.71 11.30
C ILE A 15 -16.09 -3.95 9.81
N ARG A 16 -17.28 -4.43 9.42
CA ARG A 16 -17.64 -4.70 8.03
C ARG A 16 -18.26 -3.49 7.33
N PRO A 17 -18.16 -3.40 6.00
CA PRO A 17 -18.72 -2.26 5.25
C PRO A 17 -20.22 -2.03 5.45
N ASP A 18 -20.99 -3.09 5.67
CA ASP A 18 -22.44 -3.07 5.89
C ASP A 18 -22.85 -2.61 7.30
N GLU A 19 -21.92 -2.59 8.25
CA GLU A 19 -22.17 -2.16 9.63
C GLU A 19 -22.09 -0.63 9.77
N VAL A 20 -21.05 0.00 9.21
CA VAL A 20 -20.84 1.46 9.33
C VAL A 20 -21.36 2.23 8.11
N GLY A 21 -21.14 1.72 6.90
CA GLY A 21 -21.50 2.43 5.67
C GLY A 21 -20.76 3.77 5.50
N ILE A 22 -19.43 3.75 5.64
CA ILE A 22 -18.54 4.93 5.51
C ILE A 22 -18.80 5.66 4.19
N GLY A 23 -19.08 6.97 4.26
CA GLY A 23 -19.34 7.82 3.09
C GLY A 23 -20.71 7.58 2.44
N LYS A 24 -21.57 6.74 3.02
CA LYS A 24 -22.94 6.50 2.55
C LYS A 24 -23.99 6.87 3.60
N ARG A 25 -23.89 6.31 4.80
CA ARG A 25 -24.79 6.58 5.93
C ARG A 25 -24.28 7.71 6.80
N GLU A 26 -22.97 7.71 7.03
CA GLU A 26 -22.23 8.63 7.88
C GLU A 26 -21.05 9.20 7.09
N SER A 27 -20.66 10.44 7.38
CA SER A 27 -19.51 11.06 6.73
C SER A 27 -18.23 10.35 7.15
N THR A 28 -17.23 10.27 6.26
CA THR A 28 -15.93 9.66 6.61
C THR A 28 -15.30 10.34 7.83
N GLY A 29 -15.47 11.66 7.97
CA GLY A 29 -14.94 12.44 9.07
C GLY A 29 -15.61 12.15 10.42
N ASP A 30 -16.93 11.99 10.45
CA ASP A 30 -17.65 11.69 11.69
C ASP A 30 -17.37 10.26 12.17
N VAL A 31 -17.26 9.30 11.23
CA VAL A 31 -16.77 7.95 11.51
C VAL A 31 -15.36 8.00 12.08
N ALA A 32 -14.43 8.74 11.46
CA ALA A 32 -13.04 8.83 11.91
C ALA A 32 -12.94 9.35 13.34
N LYS A 33 -13.64 10.45 13.65
CA LYS A 33 -13.67 11.05 14.99
C LYS A 33 -14.26 10.08 16.02
N THR A 34 -15.38 9.45 15.69
CA THR A 34 -16.06 8.50 16.58
C THR A 34 -15.16 7.31 16.88
N LEU A 35 -14.56 6.69 15.87
CA LEU A 35 -13.64 5.56 16.06
C LEU A 35 -12.41 5.95 16.89
N SER A 36 -11.91 7.18 16.72
CA SER A 36 -10.76 7.70 17.48
C SER A 36 -11.04 7.80 18.99
N CYS A 37 -12.31 7.94 19.41
CA CYS A 37 -12.67 7.96 20.83
C CYS A 37 -12.57 6.59 21.50
N TYR A 38 -12.64 5.51 20.72
CA TYR A 38 -12.71 4.14 21.24
C TYR A 38 -11.47 3.30 20.93
N HIS A 39 -10.69 3.66 19.91
CA HIS A 39 -9.57 2.87 19.42
C HIS A 39 -8.28 3.68 19.41
N ALA A 40 -7.16 3.02 19.73
CA ALA A 40 -5.83 3.63 19.67
C ALA A 40 -5.24 3.68 18.25
N LEU A 41 -5.82 2.93 17.30
CA LEU A 41 -5.36 2.81 15.92
C LEU A 41 -6.52 2.39 15.01
N ILE A 42 -6.54 2.90 13.78
CA ILE A 42 -7.53 2.51 12.77
C ILE A 42 -6.81 1.84 11.59
N GLY A 43 -7.13 0.57 11.33
CA GLY A 43 -6.73 -0.14 10.13
C GLY A 43 -7.82 -0.05 9.06
N ALA A 44 -7.51 0.53 7.91
CA ALA A 44 -8.49 0.75 6.84
C ALA A 44 -8.17 -0.08 5.60
N ARG A 45 -9.08 -0.98 5.24
CA ARG A 45 -9.13 -1.63 3.92
C ARG A 45 -10.29 -1.04 3.15
N VAL A 46 -9.98 -0.25 2.12
CA VAL A 46 -10.97 0.54 1.36
C VAL A 46 -10.82 0.26 -0.13
N PHE A 47 -11.83 0.60 -0.93
CA PHE A 47 -11.66 0.59 -2.39
C PHE A 47 -10.96 1.86 -2.84
N ASP A 48 -11.55 3.04 -2.61
CA ASP A 48 -10.98 4.32 -3.00
C ASP A 48 -9.93 4.80 -1.98
N HIS A 49 -8.72 5.08 -2.47
CA HIS A 49 -7.65 5.64 -1.66
C HIS A 49 -8.02 6.98 -1.01
N LYS A 50 -8.90 7.77 -1.62
CA LYS A 50 -9.37 9.02 -1.01
C LYS A 50 -10.04 8.80 0.34
N THR A 51 -10.74 7.67 0.52
CA THR A 51 -11.37 7.35 1.80
C THR A 51 -10.34 7.20 2.92
N VAL A 52 -9.18 6.57 2.65
CA VAL A 52 -8.14 6.44 3.69
C VAL A 52 -7.44 7.77 3.99
N VAL A 53 -7.28 8.63 2.98
CA VAL A 53 -6.74 9.99 3.15
C VAL A 53 -7.69 10.87 3.95
N GLU A 54 -9.00 10.76 3.70
CA GLU A 54 -10.01 11.49 4.45
C GLU A 54 -10.09 10.98 5.89
N LEU A 55 -10.10 9.65 6.10
CA LEU A 55 -10.02 9.04 7.43
C LEU A 55 -8.80 9.58 8.20
N SER A 56 -7.62 9.61 7.59
CA SER A 56 -6.41 10.10 8.25
C SER A 56 -6.44 11.60 8.54
N SER A 57 -7.14 12.39 7.72
CA SER A 57 -7.25 13.85 7.90
C SER A 57 -8.15 14.23 9.08
N TYR A 58 -9.13 13.41 9.43
CA TYR A 58 -10.07 13.67 10.53
C TYR A 58 -9.83 12.81 11.79
N SER A 59 -9.07 11.72 11.67
CA SER A 59 -8.75 10.84 12.79
C SER A 59 -7.81 11.51 13.78
N LEU A 60 -8.06 11.30 15.08
CA LEU A 60 -7.17 11.73 16.16
C LEU A 60 -6.14 10.67 16.54
N VAL A 61 -6.23 9.48 15.93
CA VAL A 61 -5.31 8.35 16.12
C VAL A 61 -4.70 7.90 14.78
N PRO A 62 -3.56 7.18 14.78
CA PRO A 62 -2.94 6.72 13.55
C PRO A 62 -3.89 5.89 12.67
N VAL A 63 -3.86 6.16 11.36
CA VAL A 63 -4.60 5.40 10.34
C VAL A 63 -3.62 4.64 9.46
N ILE A 64 -3.77 3.32 9.40
CA ILE A 64 -2.96 2.44 8.55
C ILE A 64 -3.77 2.04 7.32
N ASN A 65 -3.26 2.34 6.12
CA ASN A 65 -3.80 1.78 4.88
C ASN A 65 -3.44 0.30 4.77
N MET A 66 -4.42 -0.57 4.97
CA MET A 66 -4.26 -2.01 4.82
C MET A 66 -4.33 -2.47 3.37
N LEU A 67 -5.13 -1.77 2.53
CA LEU A 67 -5.24 -1.95 1.08
C LEU A 67 -6.19 -0.88 0.52
N SER A 68 -5.81 -0.25 -0.59
CA SER A 68 -6.68 0.55 -1.46
C SER A 68 -6.43 0.23 -2.94
N ASN A 69 -7.26 0.75 -3.84
CA ASN A 69 -7.05 0.68 -5.29
C ASN A 69 -5.71 1.28 -5.75
N GLU A 70 -5.13 2.20 -4.97
CA GLU A 70 -3.86 2.85 -5.29
C GLU A 70 -2.63 2.25 -4.59
N ALA A 71 -2.77 1.70 -3.38
CA ALA A 71 -1.61 1.25 -2.60
C ALA A 71 -1.93 0.06 -1.68
N HIS A 72 -0.91 -0.77 -1.46
CA HIS A 72 -0.88 -1.88 -0.52
C HIS A 72 0.47 -1.89 0.24
N PRO A 73 0.71 -0.90 1.12
CA PRO A 73 2.03 -0.68 1.73
C PRO A 73 2.46 -1.81 2.66
N LEU A 74 1.52 -2.45 3.36
CA LEU A 74 1.84 -3.58 4.25
C LEU A 74 2.40 -4.78 3.48
N GLN A 75 1.93 -5.03 2.25
CA GLN A 75 2.48 -6.10 1.41
C GLN A 75 3.92 -5.79 1.01
N ALA A 76 4.18 -4.56 0.54
CA ALA A 76 5.52 -4.14 0.15
C ALA A 76 6.53 -4.24 1.33
N LEU A 77 6.11 -3.88 2.54
CA LEU A 77 6.93 -4.05 3.74
C LEU A 77 7.25 -5.52 4.02
N ALA A 78 6.27 -6.42 3.89
CA ALA A 78 6.48 -7.85 4.08
C ALA A 78 7.43 -8.44 3.01
N ASP A 79 7.26 -8.03 1.74
CA ASP A 79 8.11 -8.46 0.63
C ASP A 79 9.56 -8.03 0.86
N LEU A 80 9.79 -6.76 1.20
CA LEU A 80 11.14 -6.23 1.46
C LEU A 80 11.77 -6.85 2.71
N LEU A 81 10.99 -7.12 3.76
CA LEU A 81 11.51 -7.83 4.93
C LEU A 81 11.98 -9.24 4.54
N THR A 82 11.19 -9.94 3.73
CA THR A 82 11.53 -11.28 3.24
C THR A 82 12.82 -11.24 2.41
N ILE A 83 12.92 -10.31 1.45
CA ILE A 83 14.13 -10.15 0.63
C ILE A 83 15.34 -9.84 1.50
N LYS A 84 15.20 -8.96 2.50
CA LYS A 84 16.29 -8.66 3.44
C LYS A 84 16.71 -9.89 4.24
N GLN A 85 15.78 -10.77 4.61
CA GLN A 85 16.10 -11.99 5.35
C GLN A 85 16.83 -13.03 4.48
N GLU A 86 16.44 -13.16 3.21
CA GLU A 86 17.04 -14.12 2.28
C GLU A 86 18.39 -13.66 1.72
N PHE A 87 18.58 -12.35 1.52
CA PHE A 87 19.79 -11.77 0.91
C PHE A 87 20.64 -10.93 1.87
N GLU A 88 20.28 -10.89 3.16
CA GLU A 88 20.92 -10.15 4.27
C GLU A 88 20.95 -8.62 4.15
N GLN A 89 20.64 -8.08 2.97
CA GLN A 89 20.60 -6.66 2.67
C GLN A 89 19.54 -6.33 1.60
N LEU A 90 19.27 -5.04 1.41
CA LEU A 90 18.38 -4.54 0.35
C LEU A 90 19.14 -3.68 -0.66
N GLU A 91 19.98 -2.78 -0.17
CA GLU A 91 20.71 -1.84 -1.02
C GLU A 91 21.53 -2.55 -2.10
N GLY A 92 21.42 -2.07 -3.34
CA GLY A 92 22.14 -2.64 -4.48
C GLY A 92 21.49 -3.88 -5.11
N LEU A 93 20.43 -4.45 -4.51
CA LEU A 93 19.65 -5.51 -5.13
C LEU A 93 18.80 -4.98 -6.29
N LYS A 94 18.29 -5.92 -7.09
CA LYS A 94 17.37 -5.64 -8.20
C LYS A 94 16.14 -6.52 -8.08
N ILE A 95 14.96 -5.92 -8.10
CA ILE A 95 13.67 -6.61 -8.12
C ILE A 95 13.09 -6.50 -9.53
N ALA A 96 12.67 -7.65 -10.07
CA ALA A 96 11.91 -7.72 -11.31
C ALA A 96 10.46 -8.12 -11.01
N TYR A 97 9.52 -7.22 -11.31
CA TYR A 97 8.08 -7.48 -11.23
C TYR A 97 7.53 -7.76 -12.63
N ILE A 98 6.82 -8.86 -12.80
CA ILE A 98 6.26 -9.30 -14.08
C ILE A 98 4.75 -9.45 -13.93
N GLY A 99 3.98 -8.65 -14.68
CA GLY A 99 2.52 -8.68 -14.63
C GLY A 99 1.90 -7.29 -14.67
N ASP A 100 0.70 -7.17 -14.11
CA ASP A 100 -0.03 -5.91 -14.05
C ASP A 100 0.65 -4.90 -13.11
N SER A 101 0.87 -3.68 -13.58
CA SER A 101 1.41 -2.55 -12.79
C SER A 101 0.36 -1.95 -11.85
N ASN A 102 -0.20 -2.79 -10.99
CA ASN A 102 -1.25 -2.44 -10.04
C ASN A 102 -0.72 -1.77 -8.76
N ASN A 103 -1.59 -1.63 -7.76
CA ASN A 103 -1.27 -1.11 -6.43
C ASN A 103 -0.15 -1.86 -5.69
N VAL A 104 -0.04 -3.19 -5.85
CA VAL A 104 1.04 -3.99 -5.28
C VAL A 104 2.36 -3.63 -5.96
N ALA A 105 2.39 -3.62 -7.29
CA ALA A 105 3.57 -3.22 -8.05
C ALA A 105 4.02 -1.79 -7.69
N ARG A 106 3.08 -0.84 -7.58
CA ARG A 106 3.37 0.55 -7.18
C ARG A 106 3.95 0.61 -5.77
N SER A 107 3.35 -0.10 -4.82
CA SER A 107 3.80 -0.08 -3.42
C SER A 107 5.17 -0.71 -3.26
N LEU A 108 5.41 -1.84 -3.95
CA LEU A 108 6.71 -2.48 -3.96
C LEU A 108 7.75 -1.61 -4.65
N ALA A 109 7.41 -0.92 -5.75
CA ALA A 109 8.30 0.04 -6.40
C ALA A 109 8.71 1.15 -5.43
N ILE A 110 7.75 1.83 -4.77
CA ILE A 110 8.06 2.89 -3.80
C ILE A 110 8.97 2.37 -2.69
N GLY A 111 8.60 1.25 -2.05
CA GLY A 111 9.41 0.68 -0.96
C GLY A 111 10.81 0.26 -1.42
N SER A 112 10.93 -0.32 -2.61
CA SER A 112 12.21 -0.73 -3.20
C SER A 112 13.11 0.48 -3.43
N LEU A 113 12.58 1.53 -4.07
CA LEU A 113 13.31 2.76 -4.35
C LEU A 113 13.79 3.44 -3.06
N MET A 114 12.93 3.50 -2.04
CA MET A 114 13.28 4.04 -0.72
C MET A 114 14.35 3.20 0.01
N ALA A 115 14.45 1.91 -0.28
CA ALA A 115 15.42 0.99 0.32
C ALA A 115 16.72 0.84 -0.48
N GLY A 116 16.93 1.64 -1.54
CA GLY A 116 18.11 1.54 -2.41
C GLY A 116 18.11 0.32 -3.33
N VAL A 117 16.94 -0.27 -3.56
CA VAL A 117 16.75 -1.41 -4.47
C VAL A 117 16.35 -0.90 -5.85
N GLU A 118 16.99 -1.41 -6.91
CA GLU A 118 16.57 -1.15 -8.29
C GLU A 118 15.28 -1.92 -8.59
N PHE A 119 14.22 -1.20 -8.97
CA PHE A 119 12.94 -1.83 -9.35
C PHE A 119 12.75 -1.82 -10.86
N ARG A 120 12.49 -2.99 -11.43
CA ARG A 120 12.18 -3.19 -12.86
C ARG A 120 10.81 -3.82 -12.97
N VAL A 121 9.99 -3.30 -13.87
CA VAL A 121 8.65 -3.84 -14.16
C VAL A 121 8.51 -4.14 -15.64
N ALA A 122 7.90 -5.29 -15.93
CA ALA A 122 7.47 -5.71 -17.25
C ALA A 122 5.98 -6.01 -17.20
N SER A 123 5.21 -5.30 -18.03
CA SER A 123 3.74 -5.39 -18.03
C SER A 123 3.20 -5.60 -19.44
N PRO A 124 2.05 -6.26 -19.59
CA PRO A 124 1.31 -6.29 -20.84
C PRO A 124 0.92 -4.87 -21.29
N LYS A 125 0.76 -4.68 -22.60
CA LYS A 125 0.28 -3.42 -23.17
C LYS A 125 -1.11 -3.07 -22.62
N GLY A 126 -1.28 -1.86 -22.10
CA GLY A 126 -2.50 -1.39 -21.46
C GLY A 126 -2.55 -1.59 -19.94
N TYR A 127 -1.56 -2.27 -19.37
CA TYR A 127 -1.43 -2.56 -17.94
C TYR A 127 -0.14 -1.97 -17.34
N GLU A 128 0.46 -1.00 -18.03
CA GLU A 128 1.62 -0.28 -17.51
C GLU A 128 1.22 0.81 -16.51
N PHE A 129 2.17 1.24 -15.67
CA PHE A 129 1.98 2.45 -14.88
C PHE A 129 1.61 3.65 -15.77
N SER A 130 0.71 4.49 -15.28
CA SER A 130 0.40 5.76 -15.91
C SER A 130 1.59 6.72 -15.82
N ALA A 131 1.64 7.69 -16.73
CA ALA A 131 2.67 8.73 -16.73
C ALA A 131 2.73 9.54 -15.41
N SER A 132 1.61 9.65 -14.67
CA SER A 132 1.59 10.34 -13.38
C SER A 132 2.32 9.56 -12.29
N ILE A 133 2.16 8.24 -12.24
CA ILE A 133 2.87 7.37 -11.28
C ILE A 133 4.38 7.42 -11.54
N PHE A 134 4.81 7.48 -12.80
CA PHE A 134 6.23 7.65 -13.12
C PHE A 134 6.84 8.93 -12.56
N ARG A 135 6.09 10.04 -12.50
CA ARG A 135 6.56 11.30 -11.92
C ARG A 135 6.73 11.20 -10.41
N GLU A 136 5.91 10.37 -9.75
CA GLU A 136 6.02 10.09 -8.31
C GLU A 136 7.34 9.37 -7.97
N PHE A 137 7.84 8.52 -8.87
CA PHE A 137 9.12 7.83 -8.69
C PHE A 137 10.34 8.72 -8.96
N ASN A 138 10.19 9.77 -9.77
CA ASN A 138 11.30 10.64 -10.19
C ASN A 138 12.09 11.29 -9.03
N PRO A 139 11.47 11.82 -7.96
CA PRO A 139 12.23 12.34 -6.82
C PRO A 139 12.99 11.26 -6.02
N LEU A 140 12.67 9.98 -6.19
CA LEU A 140 13.35 8.86 -5.53
C LEU A 140 14.57 8.35 -6.32
N ALA A 141 14.83 8.88 -7.51
CA ALA A 141 16.02 8.68 -8.36
C ALA A 141 16.73 7.31 -8.22
N VAL A 142 16.11 6.24 -8.75
CA VAL A 142 16.79 4.97 -9.04
C VAL A 142 16.47 4.54 -10.47
N LYS A 143 17.42 3.82 -11.09
CA LYS A 143 17.39 3.29 -12.46
C LYS A 143 16.11 2.51 -12.76
N PHE A 144 15.07 3.21 -13.17
CA PHE A 144 13.85 2.59 -13.67
C PHE A 144 14.09 2.16 -15.11
N CYS A 145 14.21 0.85 -15.34
CA CYS A 145 14.28 0.31 -16.69
C CYS A 145 12.92 -0.33 -17.02
N LYS A 146 12.17 0.28 -17.94
CA LYS A 146 10.98 -0.33 -18.54
C LYS A 146 11.45 -1.49 -19.42
N LEU A 147 11.32 -2.72 -18.95
CA LEU A 147 11.61 -3.90 -19.76
C LEU A 147 10.33 -4.35 -20.48
N VAL A 148 10.39 -4.24 -21.81
CA VAL A 148 9.71 -4.97 -22.89
C VAL A 148 8.25 -5.39 -22.67
N ASN A 149 7.39 -4.97 -23.61
CA ASN A 149 6.08 -5.55 -23.88
C ASN A 149 6.15 -7.08 -23.85
N LEU A 150 5.58 -7.70 -22.82
CA LEU A 150 5.33 -9.14 -22.84
C LEU A 150 4.36 -9.39 -24.01
N ARG A 151 4.87 -9.95 -25.12
CA ARG A 151 4.01 -10.51 -26.17
C ARG A 151 3.43 -11.78 -25.59
N VAL A 152 2.22 -11.67 -25.04
CA VAL A 152 1.42 -12.84 -24.68
C VAL A 152 0.89 -13.39 -26.02
N PRO A 153 1.13 -14.67 -26.37
CA PRO A 153 0.65 -15.27 -27.62
C PRO A 153 -0.88 -15.34 -27.68
#